data_AF-A0A521U5W3-F1
#
_entry.id   AF-A0A521U5W3-F1
#
_cell.length_a   1.000
_cell.length_b   1.000
_cell.length_c   1.000
_cell.angle_alpha   90.00
_cell.angle_beta   90.00
_cell.angle_gamma   90.00
#
_symmetry.space_group_name_H-M   'P 1'
#
loop_
_entity.id
_entity.type
_entity.pdbx_description
1 polymer ?
#
loop_
_entity_poly.entity_id
_entity_poly.type
_entity_poly.pdbx_seq_one_letter_code
_entity_poly.pdbx_strand_id
1 'polypeptide(L)'
;MAPRTESPRLVAIDPDALARETVATLRAHVAAIALPLQPAYRVTIAPMLRPDGSPPPDDLETNLGQTVRQLAGFACTGDPGDWEPAEGDVAEAIAEALRAAGTPSPALSLVIDAARGRAMIAAGDAVEARELAALAGLSATQVRALSRSGDLPGELPLSAEEARAWLAARGVVT
;
A
#
# COMPACT_ATOMS: atom_id res chain seq x y z
N MET A 1 -3.30 9.23 -29.44
CA MET A 1 -2.07 8.68 -28.83
C MET A 1 -2.36 8.59 -27.33
N ALA A 2 -2.70 7.41 -26.82
CA ALA A 2 -3.00 7.26 -25.40
C ALA A 2 -1.72 7.53 -24.58
N PRO A 3 -1.78 8.24 -23.45
CA PRO A 3 -0.62 8.43 -22.60
C PRO A 3 -0.13 7.04 -22.18
N ARG A 4 1.16 6.76 -22.38
CA ARG A 4 1.81 5.62 -21.77
C ARG A 4 1.73 5.85 -20.26
N THR A 5 0.83 5.13 -19.60
CA THR A 5 0.76 5.11 -18.14
C THR A 5 2.06 4.46 -17.66
N GLU A 6 3.08 5.28 -17.38
CA GLU A 6 4.28 4.79 -16.73
C GLU A 6 3.86 4.16 -15.42
N SER A 7 4.19 2.88 -15.23
CA SER A 7 3.92 2.21 -13.97
C SER A 7 4.60 3.00 -12.85
N PRO A 8 3.87 3.41 -11.80
CA PRO A 8 4.45 4.19 -10.73
C PRO A 8 5.64 3.44 -10.13
N ARG A 9 6.71 4.16 -9.81
CA ARG A 9 7.85 3.63 -9.06
C ARG A 9 7.63 3.93 -7.59
N LEU A 10 8.01 3.00 -6.72
CA LEU A 10 7.82 3.14 -5.28
C LEU A 10 8.42 4.43 -4.72
N VAL A 11 9.65 4.76 -5.13
CA VAL A 11 10.36 6.02 -4.77
C VAL A 11 9.65 7.31 -5.22
N ALA A 12 8.77 7.24 -6.21
CA ALA A 12 8.05 8.41 -6.72
C ALA A 12 6.69 8.62 -6.03
N ILE A 13 6.31 7.76 -5.08
CA ILE A 13 5.06 7.89 -4.34
C ILE A 13 5.24 8.91 -3.23
N ASP A 14 4.40 9.94 -3.22
CA ASP A 14 4.21 10.84 -2.09
C ASP A 14 3.21 10.20 -1.09
N PRO A 15 3.66 9.80 0.12
CA PRO A 15 2.81 9.16 1.12
C PRO A 15 1.58 10.00 1.50
N ASP A 16 1.73 11.31 1.61
CA ASP A 16 0.65 12.21 2.03
C ASP A 16 -0.38 12.37 0.91
N ALA A 17 0.08 12.49 -0.34
CA ALA A 17 -0.82 12.56 -1.49
C ALA A 17 -1.64 11.26 -1.63
N LEU A 18 -1.00 10.10 -1.48
CA LEU A 18 -1.67 8.80 -1.58
C LEU A 18 -2.69 8.58 -0.45
N ALA A 19 -2.35 8.99 0.77
CA ALA A 19 -3.25 8.93 1.91
C ALA A 19 -4.51 9.79 1.67
N ARG A 20 -4.34 11.04 1.23
CA ARG A 20 -5.47 11.93 0.88
C ARG A 20 -6.33 11.34 -0.24
N GLU A 21 -5.74 10.79 -1.29
CA GLU A 21 -6.47 10.16 -2.40
C GLU A 21 -7.32 8.97 -1.91
N THR A 22 -6.76 8.13 -1.04
CA THR A 22 -7.43 6.94 -0.52
C THR A 22 -8.62 7.34 0.37
N VAL A 23 -8.44 8.32 1.25
CA VAL A 23 -9.52 8.86 2.10
C VAL A 23 -10.63 9.50 1.25
N ALA A 24 -10.24 10.29 0.23
CA ALA A 24 -11.20 10.90 -0.69
C ALA A 24 -12.02 9.86 -1.46
N THR A 25 -11.38 8.76 -1.90
CA THR A 25 -12.04 7.65 -2.59
C THR A 25 -13.06 6.95 -1.71
N LEU A 26 -12.69 6.62 -0.46
CA LEU A 26 -13.62 6.04 0.51
C LEU A 26 -14.80 6.98 0.78
N ARG A 27 -14.53 8.27 1.00
CA ARG A 27 -15.57 9.28 1.24
C ARG A 27 -16.54 9.36 0.06
N ALA A 28 -16.04 9.37 -1.17
CA ALA A 28 -16.87 9.38 -2.38
C ALA A 28 -17.72 8.10 -2.50
N HIS A 29 -17.13 6.93 -2.22
CA HIS A 29 -17.82 5.65 -2.26
C HIS A 29 -18.97 5.59 -1.23
N VAL A 30 -18.70 5.96 0.01
CA VAL A 30 -19.72 5.97 1.07
C VAL A 30 -20.79 7.03 0.78
N ALA A 31 -20.44 8.20 0.26
CA ALA A 31 -21.42 9.20 -0.18
C ALA A 31 -22.35 8.68 -1.30
N ALA A 32 -21.81 7.89 -2.23
CA ALA A 32 -22.59 7.26 -3.29
C ALA A 32 -23.53 6.16 -2.77
N ILE A 33 -23.18 5.46 -1.68
CA ILE A 33 -24.04 4.46 -1.00
C ILE A 33 -25.07 5.14 -0.08
N ALA A 34 -24.70 6.26 0.53
CA ALA A 34 -25.55 7.09 1.37
C ALA A 34 -26.73 7.70 0.58
N LEU A 35 -26.49 8.18 -0.65
CA LEU A 35 -27.49 8.82 -1.50
C LEU A 35 -28.73 7.95 -1.82
N PRO A 36 -28.63 6.63 -2.08
CA PRO A 36 -29.78 5.79 -2.38
C PRO A 36 -30.64 5.38 -1.17
N LEU A 37 -30.31 5.74 0.08
CA LEU A 37 -31.05 5.33 1.28
C LEU A 37 -32.32 6.18 1.58
N GLN A 38 -33.07 6.56 0.54
CA GLN A 38 -34.24 7.46 0.50
C GLN A 38 -33.90 8.97 0.39
N PRO A 39 -34.59 9.73 -0.47
CA PRO A 39 -34.37 11.17 -0.66
C PRO A 39 -34.65 12.03 0.59
N ALA A 40 -35.22 11.45 1.65
CA ALA A 40 -35.47 12.12 2.93
C ALA A 40 -34.34 11.98 3.94
N TYR A 41 -33.38 11.06 3.74
CA TYR A 41 -32.29 10.81 4.67
C TYR A 41 -30.95 11.25 4.05
N ARG A 42 -30.37 12.32 4.60
CA ARG A 42 -28.99 12.70 4.31
C ARG A 42 -28.08 11.91 5.24
N VAL A 43 -27.57 10.76 4.79
CA VAL A 43 -26.50 10.08 5.49
C VAL A 43 -25.24 10.94 5.36
N THR A 44 -24.78 11.46 6.49
CA THR A 44 -23.59 12.30 6.57
C THR A 44 -22.53 11.45 7.25
N ILE A 45 -21.41 11.20 6.57
CA ILE A 45 -20.24 10.61 7.22
C ILE A 45 -19.69 11.71 8.11
N ALA A 46 -20.00 11.66 9.40
CA ALA A 46 -19.33 12.52 10.35
C ALA A 46 -17.87 12.08 10.40
N PRO A 47 -16.90 12.99 10.18
CA PRO A 47 -15.52 12.64 10.42
C PRO A 47 -15.36 12.28 11.91
N MET A 48 -14.39 11.42 12.21
CA MET A 48 -14.04 11.10 13.60
C MET A 48 -13.74 12.42 14.31
N LEU A 49 -14.63 12.85 15.19
CA LEU A 49 -14.47 14.12 15.88
C LEU A 49 -13.30 13.97 16.84
N ARG A 50 -12.47 15.01 16.88
CA ARG A 50 -11.46 15.17 17.93
C ARG A 50 -12.16 15.16 19.30
N PRO A 51 -11.44 14.96 20.41
CA PRO A 51 -12.01 15.00 21.76
C PRO A 51 -12.79 16.29 22.09
N ASP A 52 -12.50 17.37 21.36
CA ASP A 52 -13.19 18.66 21.46
C ASP A 52 -14.44 18.80 20.57
N GLY A 53 -14.84 17.74 19.86
CA GLY A 53 -16.01 17.73 18.97
C GLY A 53 -15.79 18.38 17.61
N SER A 54 -14.56 18.80 17.28
CA SER A 54 -14.24 19.35 15.96
C SER A 54 -13.92 18.24 14.94
N PRO A 55 -14.27 18.42 13.65
CA PRO A 55 -13.76 17.54 12.61
C PRO A 55 -12.23 17.66 12.54
N PRO A 56 -11.50 16.59 12.19
CA PRO A 56 -10.07 16.68 11.93
C PRO A 56 -9.86 17.71 10.81
N PRO A 57 -8.90 18.62 10.96
CA PRO A 57 -8.62 19.66 9.97
C PRO A 57 -8.11 19.12 8.63
N ASP A 58 -7.61 17.88 8.59
CA ASP A 58 -7.00 17.25 7.42
C ASP A 58 -7.44 15.78 7.28
N ASP A 59 -7.63 15.31 6.04
CA ASP A 59 -7.89 13.91 5.71
C ASP A 59 -6.74 12.99 6.19
N LEU A 60 -5.53 13.55 6.33
CA LEU A 60 -4.37 12.89 6.94
C LEU A 60 -4.53 12.58 8.43
N GLU A 61 -5.38 13.31 9.16
CA GLU A 61 -5.59 13.06 10.59
C GLU A 61 -6.58 11.90 10.85
N THR A 62 -7.21 11.34 9.82
CA THR A 62 -8.05 10.12 9.96
C THR A 62 -7.19 8.88 10.20
N ASN A 63 -7.71 7.88 10.94
CA ASN A 63 -6.99 6.60 11.15
C ASN A 63 -6.53 6.00 9.81
N LEU A 64 -7.42 5.92 8.82
CA LEU A 64 -7.07 5.43 7.48
C LEU A 64 -5.99 6.28 6.79
N GLY A 65 -6.07 7.61 6.88
CA GLY A 65 -5.06 8.51 6.31
C GLY A 65 -3.68 8.28 6.94
N GLN A 66 -3.63 8.11 8.27
CA GLN A 66 -2.40 7.78 8.98
C GLN A 66 -1.89 6.38 8.59
N THR A 67 -2.76 5.37 8.56
CA THR A 67 -2.44 4.00 8.16
C THR A 67 -1.83 3.95 6.75
N VAL A 68 -2.44 4.60 5.77
CA VAL A 68 -1.94 4.61 4.38
C VAL A 68 -0.62 5.38 4.28
N ARG A 69 -0.47 6.48 5.01
CA ARG A 69 0.79 7.25 5.05
C ARG A 69 1.93 6.42 5.63
N GLN A 70 1.70 5.74 6.75
CA GLN A 70 2.69 4.86 7.39
C GLN A 70 3.04 3.67 6.49
N LEU A 71 2.04 3.08 5.82
CA LEU A 71 2.26 1.99 4.87
C LEU A 71 3.10 2.44 3.67
N ALA A 72 2.84 3.63 3.13
CA ALA A 72 3.65 4.19 2.05
C ALA A 72 5.07 4.51 2.51
N GLY A 73 5.24 5.07 3.71
CA GLY A 73 6.56 5.31 4.33
C GLY A 73 7.35 4.01 4.46
N PHE A 74 6.80 3.03 5.18
CA PHE A 74 7.41 1.71 5.35
C PHE A 74 7.68 0.99 4.03
N ALA A 75 6.78 1.07 3.06
CA ALA A 75 7.01 0.51 1.73
C ALA A 75 8.24 1.16 1.05
N CYS A 76 8.41 2.47 1.17
CA CYS A 76 9.53 3.18 0.55
C CYS A 76 10.86 2.88 1.23
N THR A 77 10.92 2.93 2.56
CA THR A 77 12.18 2.89 3.31
C THR A 77 12.55 1.50 3.80
N GLY A 78 11.54 0.70 4.16
CA GLY A 78 11.70 -0.53 4.93
C GLY A 78 12.20 -0.34 6.36
N ASP A 79 12.24 0.90 6.86
CA ASP A 79 12.59 1.17 8.24
C ASP A 79 11.39 0.82 9.14
N PRO A 80 11.52 -0.12 10.09
CA PRO A 80 10.47 -0.38 11.08
C PRO A 80 10.13 0.86 11.91
N GLY A 81 11.04 1.84 12.04
CA GLY A 81 10.79 3.11 12.72
C GLY A 81 9.80 4.02 11.97
N ASP A 82 9.63 3.84 10.66
CA ASP A 82 8.55 4.49 9.89
C ASP A 82 7.19 3.81 10.10
N TRP A 83 7.19 2.69 10.83
CA TRP A 83 6.03 1.88 11.18
C TRP A 83 5.73 1.99 12.68
N GLU A 84 5.05 3.06 13.08
CA GLU A 84 4.43 3.20 14.41
C GLU A 84 2.90 3.14 14.26
N PRO A 85 2.30 1.94 14.15
CA PRO A 85 0.88 1.82 13.87
C PRO A 85 0.06 2.48 14.99
N ALA A 86 -0.93 3.28 14.60
CA ALA A 86 -1.91 3.80 15.55
C ALA A 86 -2.63 2.64 16.28
N GLU A 87 -2.90 1.54 15.56
CA GLU A 87 -3.31 0.22 16.06
C GLU A 87 -2.88 -0.88 15.05
N GLY A 88 -2.45 -2.05 15.52
CA GLY A 88 -2.27 -3.27 14.70
C GLY A 88 -0.90 -3.50 14.06
N ASP A 89 -0.75 -4.60 13.31
CA ASP A 89 0.48 -4.92 12.55
C ASP A 89 0.36 -4.55 11.05
N VAL A 90 1.42 -4.77 10.25
CA VAL A 90 1.43 -4.47 8.81
C VAL A 90 0.31 -5.21 8.06
N ALA A 91 -0.02 -6.43 8.47
CA ALA A 91 -1.07 -7.22 7.82
C ALA A 91 -2.46 -6.63 8.09
N GLU A 92 -2.72 -6.20 9.33
CA GLU A 92 -3.96 -5.53 9.72
C GLU A 92 -4.15 -4.21 8.98
N ALA A 93 -3.10 -3.39 8.89
CA ALA A 93 -3.11 -2.13 8.16
C ALA A 93 -3.34 -2.32 6.64
N ILE A 94 -2.74 -3.35 6.03
CA ILE A 94 -3.02 -3.71 4.64
C ILE A 94 -4.48 -4.11 4.46
N ALA A 95 -5.01 -4.92 5.38
CA ALA A 95 -6.40 -5.36 5.33
C ALA A 95 -7.37 -4.18 5.48
N GLU A 96 -7.06 -3.22 6.35
CA GLU A 96 -7.82 -1.98 6.50
C GLU A 96 -7.79 -1.14 5.22
N ALA A 97 -6.61 -0.89 4.66
CA ALA A 97 -6.46 -0.11 3.43
C ALA A 97 -7.21 -0.73 2.24
N LEU A 98 -7.13 -2.06 2.08
CA LEU A 98 -7.87 -2.78 1.03
C LEU A 98 -9.38 -2.70 1.23
N ARG A 99 -9.84 -2.88 2.47
CA ARG A 99 -11.26 -2.79 2.81
C ARG A 99 -11.81 -1.39 2.54
N ALA A 100 -11.05 -0.36 2.88
CA ALA A 100 -11.42 1.03 2.69
C ALA A 100 -11.42 1.44 1.21
N ALA A 101 -10.41 1.02 0.44
CA ALA A 101 -10.31 1.38 -0.97
C ALA A 101 -11.35 0.66 -1.85
N GLY A 102 -11.75 -0.55 -1.46
CA GLY A 102 -12.65 -1.41 -2.25
C GLY A 102 -11.95 -1.94 -3.52
N THR A 103 -11.64 -1.04 -4.46
CA THR A 103 -10.72 -1.28 -5.58
C THR A 103 -9.52 -0.35 -5.43
N PRO A 104 -8.34 -0.85 -5.01
CA PRO A 104 -7.18 -0.01 -4.78
C PRO A 104 -6.68 0.62 -6.07
N SER A 105 -6.20 1.87 -5.98
CA SER A 105 -5.49 2.52 -7.08
C SER A 105 -4.19 1.75 -7.40
N PRO A 106 -3.59 1.93 -8.60
CA PRO A 106 -2.31 1.30 -8.92
C PRO A 106 -1.19 1.68 -7.94
N ALA A 107 -1.19 2.92 -7.44
CA ALA A 107 -0.22 3.39 -6.45
C ALA A 107 -0.42 2.69 -5.10
N LEU A 108 -1.67 2.59 -4.62
CA LEU A 108 -1.98 1.90 -3.38
C LEU A 108 -1.65 0.39 -3.47
N SER A 109 -1.93 -0.24 -4.61
CA SER A 109 -1.60 -1.64 -4.85
C SER A 109 -0.09 -1.87 -4.79
N LEU A 110 0.70 -0.97 -5.40
CA LEU A 110 2.16 -1.04 -5.36
C LEU A 110 2.71 -0.89 -3.92
N VAL A 111 2.16 0.05 -3.15
CA VAL A 111 2.52 0.24 -1.74
C VAL A 111 2.19 -1.00 -0.92
N ILE A 112 1.01 -1.59 -1.11
CA ILE A 112 0.60 -2.81 -0.41
C ILE A 112 1.52 -3.99 -0.74
N ASP A 113 1.82 -4.22 -2.01
CA ASP A 113 2.70 -5.32 -2.43
C ASP A 113 4.13 -5.13 -1.91
N ALA A 114 4.65 -3.89 -1.91
CA ALA A 114 5.96 -3.59 -1.36
C ALA A 114 6.01 -3.74 0.16
N ALA A 115 5.04 -3.17 0.90
CA ALA A 115 4.96 -3.29 2.35
C ALA A 115 4.82 -4.75 2.79
N ARG A 116 3.98 -5.53 2.09
CA ARG A 116 3.84 -6.98 2.31
C ARG A 116 5.17 -7.69 2.08
N GLY A 117 5.85 -7.42 0.97
CA GLY A 117 7.14 -8.01 0.67
C GLY A 117 8.17 -7.79 1.77
N ARG A 118 8.24 -6.57 2.29
CA ARG A 118 9.13 -6.23 3.42
C ARG A 118 8.76 -6.95 4.70
N ALA A 119 7.48 -6.99 5.04
CA ALA A 119 7.00 -7.72 6.23
C ALA A 119 7.33 -9.21 6.15
N MET A 120 7.11 -9.84 4.99
CA MET A 120 7.46 -11.25 4.76
C MET A 120 8.97 -11.48 4.88
N ILE A 121 9.78 -10.61 4.27
CA ILE A 121 11.23 -10.65 4.39
C ILE A 121 11.66 -10.52 5.86
N ALA A 122 11.09 -9.59 6.63
CA ALA A 122 11.42 -9.40 8.03
C ALA A 122 11.04 -10.62 8.89
N ALA A 123 9.88 -11.24 8.62
CA ALA A 123 9.41 -12.45 9.30
C ALA A 123 10.19 -13.72 8.89
N GLY A 124 10.94 -13.68 7.78
CA GLY A 124 11.62 -14.85 7.24
C GLY A 124 10.75 -15.71 6.29
N ASP A 125 9.60 -15.20 5.88
CA ASP A 125 8.65 -15.88 5.02
C ASP A 125 9.00 -15.78 3.53
N ALA A 126 8.45 -16.70 2.73
CA ALA A 126 8.68 -16.74 1.29
C ALA A 126 7.94 -15.60 0.57
N VAL A 127 8.60 -14.96 -0.41
CA VAL A 127 8.12 -13.77 -1.11
C VAL A 127 7.68 -14.13 -2.54
N GLU A 128 6.47 -13.73 -2.94
CA GLU A 128 6.00 -14.00 -4.31
C GLU A 128 6.47 -12.95 -5.34
N ALA A 129 6.11 -13.20 -6.60
CA ALA A 129 6.54 -12.41 -7.74
C ALA A 129 6.07 -10.95 -7.68
N ARG A 130 4.90 -10.67 -7.09
CA ARG A 130 4.32 -9.33 -7.07
C ARG A 130 5.02 -8.45 -6.02
N GLU A 131 5.34 -9.00 -4.86
CA GLU A 131 6.05 -8.32 -3.80
C GLU A 131 7.50 -8.04 -4.24
N LEU A 132 8.16 -9.02 -4.85
CA LEU A 132 9.49 -8.83 -5.46
C LEU A 132 9.47 -7.78 -6.57
N ALA A 133 8.46 -7.80 -7.43
CA ALA A 133 8.30 -6.84 -8.51
C ALA A 133 8.13 -5.42 -7.97
N ALA A 134 7.27 -5.26 -6.94
CA ALA A 134 7.02 -3.98 -6.29
C ALA A 134 8.29 -3.37 -5.71
N LEU A 135 9.09 -4.18 -5.00
CA LEU A 135 10.35 -3.75 -4.39
C LEU A 135 11.45 -3.48 -5.42
N ALA A 136 11.54 -4.29 -6.47
CA ALA A 136 12.56 -4.16 -7.52
C ALA A 136 12.23 -3.11 -8.60
N GLY A 137 11.05 -2.48 -8.55
CA GLY A 137 10.58 -1.56 -9.60
C GLY A 137 10.35 -2.26 -10.94
N LEU A 138 9.94 -3.52 -10.92
CA LEU A 138 9.63 -4.34 -12.10
C LEU A 138 8.14 -4.65 -12.17
N SER A 139 7.71 -5.26 -13.27
CA SER A 139 6.40 -5.92 -13.33
C SER A 139 6.48 -7.38 -12.85
N ALA A 140 5.38 -7.89 -12.29
CA ALA A 140 5.28 -9.30 -11.90
C ALA A 140 5.52 -10.25 -13.10
N THR A 141 5.16 -9.82 -14.32
CA THR A 141 5.45 -10.58 -15.54
C THR A 141 6.94 -10.68 -15.82
N GLN A 142 7.70 -9.61 -15.63
CA GLN A 142 9.16 -9.62 -15.76
C GLN A 142 9.79 -10.53 -14.70
N VAL A 143 9.36 -10.45 -13.44
CA VAL A 143 9.88 -11.32 -12.38
C VAL A 143 9.60 -12.80 -12.67
N ARG A 144 8.40 -13.15 -13.14
CA ARG A 144 8.08 -14.52 -13.57
C ARG A 144 8.88 -14.96 -14.81
N ALA A 145 9.23 -14.04 -15.70
CA ALA A 145 10.10 -14.34 -16.83
C ALA A 145 11.53 -14.66 -16.35
N LEU A 146 12.07 -13.88 -15.42
CA LEU A 146 13.38 -14.12 -14.80
C LEU A 146 13.42 -15.46 -14.04
N SER A 147 12.34 -15.82 -13.35
CA SER A 147 12.20 -17.13 -12.72
C SER A 147 12.32 -18.27 -13.74
N ARG A 148 11.62 -18.14 -14.88
CA ARG A 148 11.63 -19.16 -15.94
C ARG A 148 12.94 -19.23 -16.72
N SER A 149 13.69 -18.13 -16.82
CA SER A 149 15.00 -18.13 -17.47
C SER A 149 16.14 -18.59 -16.55
N GLY A 150 15.89 -18.75 -15.25
CA GLY A 150 16.91 -19.10 -14.25
C GLY A 150 17.76 -17.90 -13.79
N ASP A 151 17.32 -16.66 -14.09
CA ASP A 151 18.00 -15.43 -13.68
C ASP A 151 17.58 -14.95 -12.28
N LEU A 152 16.61 -15.64 -11.66
CA LEU A 152 16.36 -15.54 -10.22
C LEU A 152 17.18 -16.59 -9.46
N PRO A 153 17.55 -16.31 -8.21
CA PRO A 153 18.34 -17.24 -7.39
C PRO A 153 17.64 -18.58 -7.09
N GLY A 154 16.32 -18.65 -7.31
CA GLY A 154 15.50 -19.84 -7.09
C GLY A 154 14.17 -19.79 -7.84
N GLU A 155 13.34 -20.80 -7.59
CA GLU A 155 11.96 -20.83 -8.08
C GLU A 155 11.05 -19.99 -7.18
N LEU A 156 10.02 -19.39 -7.77
CA LEU A 156 9.05 -18.62 -6.99
C LEU A 156 8.09 -19.56 -6.22
N PRO A 157 7.69 -19.19 -4.98
CA PRO A 157 8.13 -18.00 -4.22
C PRO A 157 9.57 -18.14 -3.69
N LEU A 158 10.32 -17.03 -3.66
CA LEU A 158 11.69 -17.04 -3.15
C LEU A 158 11.69 -17.07 -1.61
N SER A 159 12.66 -17.75 -1.00
CA SER A 159 12.88 -17.58 0.44
C SER A 159 13.23 -16.13 0.79
N ALA A 160 13.02 -15.73 2.04
CA ALA A 160 13.39 -14.39 2.51
C ALA A 160 14.89 -14.09 2.30
N GLU A 161 15.77 -15.09 2.46
CA GLU A 161 17.21 -14.93 2.27
C GLU A 161 17.56 -14.68 0.80
N GLU A 162 17.02 -15.48 -0.12
CA GLU A 162 17.21 -15.29 -1.57
C GLU A 162 16.61 -13.96 -2.04
N ALA A 163 15.44 -13.59 -1.53
CA ALA A 163 14.80 -12.31 -1.82
C ALA A 163 15.68 -11.13 -1.37
N ARG A 164 16.21 -11.15 -0.14
CA ARG A 164 17.14 -10.12 0.35
C ARG A 164 18.40 -10.04 -0.51
N ALA A 165 19.04 -11.17 -0.79
CA ALA A 165 20.25 -11.19 -1.59
C ALA A 165 20.01 -10.63 -3.01
N TRP A 166 18.91 -11.03 -3.64
CA TRP A 166 18.55 -10.56 -4.98
C TRP A 166 18.16 -9.09 -5.02
N LEU A 167 17.44 -8.58 -4.01
CA LEU A 167 17.09 -7.17 -3.88
C LEU A 167 18.30 -6.28 -3.56
N ALA A 168 19.18 -6.74 -2.66
CA ALA A 168 20.42 -6.05 -2.31
C ALA A 168 21.35 -5.90 -3.52
N ALA A 169 21.46 -6.92 -4.37
CA ALA A 169 22.20 -6.85 -5.64
C ALA A 169 21.68 -5.77 -6.61
N ARG A 170 20.46 -5.26 -6.37
CA ARG A 170 19.81 -4.21 -7.15
C ARG A 170 19.77 -2.86 -6.44
N GLY A 171 20.42 -2.76 -5.27
CA GLY A 171 20.46 -1.53 -4.46
C GLY A 171 19.16 -1.24 -3.71
N VAL A 172 18.27 -2.23 -3.55
CA VAL A 172 17.07 -2.11 -2.74
C VAL A 172 17.42 -2.45 -1.29
N VAL A 173 17.16 -1.51 -0.38
CA VAL A 173 17.30 -1.73 1.06
C VAL A 173 16.15 -2.64 1.51
N THR A 174 16.43 -3.72 2.24
CA THR A 174 15.44 -4.68 2.75
C THR A 174 15.69 -5.02 4.20
#